data_AF-E3ELD6-F1
#
_entry.id   AF-E3ELD6-F1
#
_cell.length_a   1.000
_cell.length_b   1.000
_cell.length_c   1.000
_cell.angle_alpha   90.00
_cell.angle_beta   90.00
_cell.angle_gamma   90.00
#
_symmetry.space_group_name_H-M   'P 1'
#
loop_
_entity.id
_entity.type
_entity.pdbx_description
1 polymer ?
#
loop_
_entity_poly.entity_id
_entity_poly.type
_entity_poly.pdbx_seq_one_letter_code
_entity_poly.pdbx_strand_id
1 'polypeptide(L)'
;MKTEKYKSYKYFHFEDVFVEIIIANNYSFKEAKRIAKAETKAILKNDFIYLIFDNRYSIIKNDDRKLYEFEVCTKKLPPPININEMTCDQKKELILYDEYMCGPDDYQIVSWSITEAYENLKSLYPHMTHFDLSSLRYRIEKENSL
;
A
#
# COMPACT_ATOMS: atom_id res chain seq x y z
N MET A 1 -33.46 10.55 -8.17
CA MET A 1 -32.01 10.83 -8.18
C MET A 1 -31.27 9.53 -7.91
N LYS A 2 -30.35 9.10 -8.79
CA LYS A 2 -29.43 8.00 -8.45
C LYS A 2 -28.40 8.54 -7.47
N THR A 3 -28.30 7.94 -6.29
CA THR A 3 -27.28 8.32 -5.31
C THR A 3 -25.92 7.82 -5.79
N GLU A 4 -24.97 8.73 -5.98
CA GLU A 4 -23.62 8.38 -6.41
C GLU A 4 -22.89 7.60 -5.32
N LYS A 5 -22.13 6.58 -5.75
CA LYS A 5 -21.40 5.67 -4.88
C LYS A 5 -19.91 5.80 -5.15
N TYR A 6 -19.10 5.57 -4.11
CA TYR A 6 -17.66 5.79 -4.14
C TYR A 6 -16.92 4.63 -3.48
N LYS A 7 -15.70 4.39 -4.00
CA LYS A 7 -14.69 3.49 -3.44
C LYS A 7 -13.54 4.28 -2.83
N SER A 8 -12.95 3.76 -1.77
CA SER A 8 -11.70 4.29 -1.20
C SER A 8 -10.64 3.22 -1.22
N TYR A 9 -9.48 3.60 -1.74
CA TYR A 9 -8.29 2.77 -1.85
C TYR A 9 -7.24 3.31 -0.92
N LYS A 10 -6.46 2.43 -0.32
CA LYS A 10 -5.33 2.80 0.51
C LYS A 10 -4.15 1.93 0.15
N TYR A 11 -2.99 2.57 0.02
CA TYR A 11 -1.75 1.92 -0.33
C TYR A 11 -0.95 1.71 0.93
N PHE A 12 -0.67 0.45 1.20
CA PHE A 12 0.23 0.06 2.26
C PHE A 12 1.52 -0.49 1.65
N HIS A 13 2.62 -0.41 2.39
CA HIS A 13 3.87 -0.98 1.94
C HIS A 13 4.66 -1.59 3.09
N PHE A 14 5.51 -2.54 2.75
CA PHE A 14 6.62 -3.01 3.57
C PHE A 14 7.80 -3.16 2.63
N GLU A 15 8.82 -2.32 2.82
CA GLU A 15 9.97 -2.23 1.92
C GLU A 15 9.50 -2.03 0.47
N ASP A 16 9.92 -2.90 -0.45
CA ASP A 16 9.61 -2.86 -1.88
C ASP A 16 8.25 -3.48 -2.25
N VAL A 17 7.51 -4.05 -1.29
CA VAL A 17 6.19 -4.65 -1.53
C VAL A 17 5.09 -3.67 -1.13
N PHE A 18 4.24 -3.35 -2.09
CA PHE A 18 3.10 -2.44 -1.94
C PHE A 18 1.81 -3.24 -2.14
N VAL A 19 0.78 -2.88 -1.38
CA VAL A 19 -0.56 -3.44 -1.54
C VAL A 19 -1.57 -2.29 -1.56
N GLU A 20 -2.32 -2.21 -2.65
CA GLU A 20 -3.53 -1.41 -2.72
C GLU A 20 -4.68 -2.23 -2.13
N ILE A 21 -5.42 -1.64 -1.20
CA ILE A 21 -6.58 -2.26 -0.57
C ILE A 21 -7.80 -1.34 -0.71
N ILE A 22 -8.93 -1.90 -1.14
CA ILE A 22 -10.24 -1.24 -1.08
C ILE A 22 -10.73 -1.28 0.37
N ILE A 23 -10.68 -0.13 1.03
CA ILE A 23 -11.06 0.02 2.45
C ILE A 23 -12.50 0.54 2.63
N ALA A 24 -13.12 1.02 1.56
CA ALA A 24 -14.54 1.39 1.53
C ALA A 24 -15.09 1.12 0.13
N ASN A 25 -16.24 0.43 0.05
CA ASN A 25 -16.94 0.15 -1.20
C ASN A 25 -18.43 0.49 -1.06
N ASN A 26 -19.04 1.09 -2.09
CA ASN A 26 -20.46 1.47 -2.13
C ASN A 26 -20.90 2.52 -1.07
N TYR A 27 -20.02 3.47 -0.75
CA TYR A 27 -20.26 4.54 0.22
C TYR A 27 -20.61 5.89 -0.43
N SER A 28 -21.17 6.83 0.33
CA SER A 28 -21.22 8.24 -0.11
C SER A 28 -19.80 8.84 -0.17
N PHE A 29 -19.60 9.90 -0.94
CA PHE A 29 -18.29 10.57 -1.02
C PHE A 29 -17.75 11.00 0.35
N LYS A 30 -18.63 11.53 1.23
CA LYS A 30 -18.26 12.00 2.57
C LYS A 30 -17.75 10.84 3.44
N GLU A 31 -18.43 9.69 3.39
CA GLU A 31 -18.04 8.50 4.14
C GLU A 31 -16.76 7.89 3.58
N ALA A 32 -16.65 7.73 2.27
CA ALA A 32 -15.45 7.28 1.57
C ALA A 32 -14.23 8.13 1.96
N LYS A 33 -14.37 9.46 1.89
CA LYS A 33 -13.31 10.40 2.28
C LYS A 33 -12.94 10.32 3.76
N ARG A 34 -13.92 10.13 4.66
CA ARG A 34 -13.65 9.93 6.09
C ARG A 34 -12.84 8.66 6.31
N ILE A 35 -13.24 7.56 5.66
CA ILE A 35 -12.58 6.26 5.80
C ILE A 35 -11.15 6.32 5.29
N ALA A 36 -10.94 6.90 4.10
CA ALA A 36 -9.63 7.05 3.48
C ALA A 36 -8.62 7.82 4.35
N LYS A 37 -9.10 8.87 5.04
CA LYS A 37 -8.29 9.74 5.90
C LYS A 37 -8.01 9.20 7.30
N ALA A 38 -8.74 8.20 7.77
CA ALA A 38 -8.52 7.69 9.12
C ALA A 38 -7.19 6.94 9.19
N GLU A 39 -6.67 6.81 10.41
CA GLU A 39 -5.56 5.89 10.65
C GLU A 39 -6.03 4.46 10.31
N THR A 40 -5.21 3.77 9.52
CA THR A 40 -5.49 2.39 9.11
C THR A 40 -4.19 1.62 9.19
N LYS A 41 -4.26 0.43 9.76
CA LYS A 41 -3.12 -0.49 9.83
C LYS A 41 -3.48 -1.73 9.04
N ALA A 42 -2.55 -2.23 8.22
CA ALA A 42 -2.69 -3.49 7.53
C ALA A 42 -1.56 -4.41 8.00
N ILE A 43 -1.91 -5.63 8.42
CA ILE A 43 -0.95 -6.62 8.87
C ILE A 43 -1.05 -7.83 7.95
N LEU A 44 0.00 -8.11 7.20
CA LEU A 44 0.08 -9.27 6.33
C LEU A 44 0.50 -10.51 7.13
N LYS A 45 -0.29 -11.58 7.00
CA LYS A 45 -0.01 -12.91 7.54
C LYS A 45 -0.08 -13.95 6.40
N ASN A 46 0.24 -15.21 6.70
CA ASN A 46 0.49 -16.24 5.70
C ASN A 46 -0.64 -16.45 4.67
N ASP A 47 -1.90 -16.18 5.02
CA ASP A 47 -3.03 -16.38 4.12
C ASP A 47 -4.11 -15.28 4.22
N PHE A 48 -3.85 -14.21 4.98
CA PHE A 48 -4.76 -13.07 5.09
C PHE A 48 -4.07 -11.75 5.41
N ILE A 49 -4.76 -10.65 5.11
CA ILE A 49 -4.42 -9.30 5.59
C ILE A 49 -5.43 -8.91 6.67
N TYR A 50 -4.90 -8.54 7.84
CA TYR A 50 -5.69 -7.98 8.93
C TYR A 50 -5.71 -6.46 8.79
N LEU A 51 -6.87 -5.92 8.42
CA LEU A 51 -7.07 -4.48 8.24
C LEU A 51 -7.76 -3.91 9.48
N ILE A 52 -7.12 -2.95 10.15
CA ILE A 52 -7.63 -2.28 11.35
C ILE A 52 -7.97 -0.84 11.01
N PHE A 53 -9.21 -0.43 11.31
CA PHE A 53 -9.73 0.93 11.09
C PHE A 53 -10.79 1.24 12.15
N ASP A 54 -10.70 2.42 12.78
CA ASP A 54 -11.76 2.95 13.68
C ASP A 54 -12.18 1.94 14.77
N ASN A 55 -11.18 1.29 15.41
CA ASN A 55 -11.34 0.21 16.40
C ASN A 55 -12.11 -1.04 15.91
N ARG A 56 -12.34 -1.15 14.61
CA ARG A 56 -12.87 -2.35 13.94
C ARG A 56 -11.75 -3.03 13.17
N TYR A 57 -11.95 -4.32 12.90
CA TYR A 57 -11.06 -5.06 12.05
C TYR A 57 -11.83 -5.77 10.94
N SER A 58 -11.16 -5.97 9.82
CA SER A 58 -11.59 -6.81 8.71
C SER A 58 -10.46 -7.77 8.36
N ILE A 59 -10.83 -8.97 7.92
CA ILE A 59 -9.89 -9.97 7.43
C ILE A 59 -10.12 -10.08 5.92
N ILE A 60 -9.07 -9.87 5.14
CA ILE A 60 -9.09 -10.03 3.68
C ILE A 60 -8.31 -11.31 3.37
N LYS A 61 -8.92 -12.22 2.63
CA LYS A 61 -8.33 -13.51 2.23
C LYS A 61 -8.06 -13.56 0.73
N ASN A 62 -7.39 -14.60 0.26
CA ASN A 62 -7.13 -14.83 -1.16
C ASN A 62 -8.41 -14.81 -2.02
N ASP A 63 -9.53 -15.30 -1.49
CA ASP A 63 -10.83 -15.32 -2.18
C ASP A 63 -11.42 -13.91 -2.39
N ASP A 64 -10.95 -12.92 -1.61
CA ASP A 64 -11.35 -11.52 -1.70
C ASP A 64 -10.53 -10.75 -2.75
N ARG A 65 -10.11 -11.40 -3.84
CA ARG A 65 -9.19 -10.83 -4.85
C ARG A 65 -9.63 -9.49 -5.43
N LYS A 66 -10.93 -9.19 -5.38
CA LYS A 66 -11.49 -7.89 -5.82
C LYS A 66 -11.20 -6.73 -4.87
N LEU A 67 -10.70 -7.01 -3.66
CA LEU A 67 -10.46 -6.03 -2.60
C LEU A 67 -9.00 -5.62 -2.49
N TYR A 68 -8.07 -6.29 -3.18
CA TYR A 68 -6.64 -5.98 -3.08
C TYR A 68 -5.89 -6.21 -4.39
N GLU A 69 -4.82 -5.45 -4.57
CA GLU A 69 -3.85 -5.61 -5.65
C GLU A 69 -2.44 -5.38 -5.09
N PHE A 70 -1.47 -6.20 -5.50
CA PHE A 70 -0.08 -6.04 -5.11
C PHE A 70 0.71 -5.36 -6.22
N GLU A 71 1.58 -4.43 -5.81
CA GLU A 71 2.57 -3.78 -6.65
C GLU A 71 3.95 -4.03 -6.02
N VAL A 72 4.97 -4.26 -6.84
CA VAL A 72 6.35 -4.44 -6.38
C VAL A 72 7.24 -3.41 -7.03
N CYS A 73 8.09 -2.76 -6.23
CA CYS A 73 9.14 -1.90 -6.75
C CYS A 73 10.23 -2.77 -7.41
N THR A 74 10.48 -2.53 -8.68
CA THR A 74 11.49 -3.24 -9.48
C THR A 74 12.74 -2.40 -9.75
N LYS A 75 12.74 -1.15 -9.30
CA LYS A 75 13.89 -0.26 -9.41
C LYS A 75 15.06 -0.85 -8.64
N LYS A 76 16.25 -0.85 -9.26
CA LYS A 76 17.47 -1.22 -8.54
C LYS A 76 17.75 -0.20 -7.44
N LEU A 77 18.09 -0.70 -6.26
CA LEU A 77 18.50 0.15 -5.15
C LEU A 77 19.73 0.99 -5.57
N PRO A 78 19.66 2.32 -5.45
CA PRO A 78 20.81 3.17 -5.72
C PRO A 78 21.88 2.97 -4.63
N PRO A 79 23.12 3.44 -4.85
CA PRO A 79 24.19 3.34 -3.86
C PRO A 79 23.79 3.94 -2.50
N PRO A 80 24.26 3.37 -1.37
CA PRO A 80 23.93 3.89 -0.05
C PRO A 80 24.49 5.31 0.16
N ILE A 81 23.68 6.19 0.75
CA ILE A 81 24.07 7.56 1.09
C ILE A 81 24.09 7.74 2.62
N ASN A 82 25.15 8.37 3.13
CA ASN A 82 25.19 8.82 4.51
C ASN A 82 24.58 10.23 4.66
N ILE A 83 23.26 10.29 4.87
CA ILE A 83 22.52 11.56 5.01
C ILE A 83 23.03 12.42 6.19
N ASN A 84 23.63 11.82 7.22
CA ASN A 84 24.11 12.54 8.39
C ASN A 84 25.38 13.35 8.12
N GLU A 85 26.16 12.97 7.10
CA GLU A 85 27.38 13.67 6.68
C GLU A 85 27.12 14.75 5.62
N MET A 86 25.90 14.81 5.08
CA MET A 86 25.51 15.78 4.05
C MET A 86 25.15 17.15 4.63
N THR A 87 25.54 18.20 3.92
CA THR A 87 25.07 19.57 4.19
C THR A 87 23.59 19.74 3.84
N CYS A 88 22.98 20.83 4.31
CA CYS A 88 21.58 21.14 3.98
C CYS A 88 21.34 21.29 2.48
N ASP A 89 22.31 21.82 1.72
CA ASP A 89 22.13 22.02 0.28
C ASP A 89 22.31 20.70 -0.49
N GLN A 90 23.26 19.86 -0.10
CA GLN A 90 23.38 18.50 -0.64
C GLN A 90 22.11 17.67 -0.40
N LYS A 91 21.47 17.83 0.76
CA LYS A 91 20.17 17.17 1.05
C LYS A 91 19.06 17.65 0.14
N LYS A 92 19.03 18.94 -0.21
CA LYS A 92 18.05 19.48 -1.16
C LYS A 92 18.30 18.96 -2.58
N GLU A 93 19.56 18.89 -2.99
CA GLU A 93 19.95 18.32 -4.29
C GLU A 93 19.58 16.85 -4.39
N LEU A 94 19.75 16.08 -3.31
CA LEU A 94 19.39 14.66 -3.27
C LEU A 94 17.91 14.40 -3.61
N ILE A 95 17.02 15.27 -3.16
CA ILE A 95 15.56 15.16 -3.43
C ILE A 95 15.27 15.33 -4.94
N LEU A 96 16.19 15.89 -5.71
CA LEU A 96 16.06 16.11 -7.15
C LEU A 96 16.71 15.00 -7.98
N TYR A 97 17.36 14.02 -7.36
CA TYR A 97 18.00 12.93 -8.07
C TYR A 97 17.02 11.78 -8.33
N ASP A 98 16.61 11.67 -9.60
CA ASP A 98 15.68 10.64 -10.09
C ASP A 98 16.13 9.21 -9.75
N GLU A 99 17.43 8.95 -9.61
CA GLU A 99 17.97 7.65 -9.21
C GLU A 99 17.57 7.23 -7.79
N TYR A 100 17.25 8.20 -6.92
CA TYR A 100 16.76 7.97 -5.54
C TYR A 100 15.25 8.15 -5.39
N MET A 101 14.53 8.46 -6.48
CA MET A 101 13.07 8.65 -6.46
C MET A 101 12.38 7.51 -7.21
N CYS A 102 11.39 6.86 -6.61
CA CYS A 102 10.57 5.89 -7.34
C CYS A 102 9.45 6.59 -8.11
N GLY A 103 9.41 6.40 -9.43
CA GLY A 103 8.34 6.83 -10.32
C GLY A 103 7.30 5.73 -10.59
N PRO A 104 6.20 6.03 -11.30
CA PRO A 104 5.16 5.04 -11.61
C PRO A 104 5.69 3.79 -12.35
N ASP A 105 6.64 3.97 -13.27
CA ASP A 105 7.20 2.88 -14.08
C ASP A 105 8.13 1.94 -13.29
N ASP A 106 8.54 2.36 -12.08
CA ASP A 106 9.35 1.54 -11.18
C ASP A 106 8.50 0.45 -10.49
N TYR A 107 7.17 0.58 -10.51
CA TYR A 107 6.24 -0.35 -9.86
C TYR A 107 5.56 -1.25 -10.89
N GLN A 108 5.55 -2.55 -10.61
CA GLN A 108 4.84 -3.54 -11.42
C GLN A 108 3.71 -4.17 -10.62
N ILE A 109 2.50 -4.13 -11.18
CA ILE A 109 1.36 -4.89 -10.66
C ILE A 109 1.66 -6.37 -10.83
N VAL A 110 1.53 -7.13 -9.74
CA VAL A 110 1.76 -8.57 -9.74
C VAL A 110 0.49 -9.34 -9.37
N SER A 111 0.29 -10.50 -9.99
CA SER A 111 -0.88 -11.36 -9.75
C SER A 111 -0.77 -12.19 -8.47
N TRP A 112 0.10 -11.81 -7.52
CA TRP A 112 0.35 -12.59 -6.30
C TRP A 112 -0.88 -12.70 -5.41
N SER A 113 -1.18 -13.90 -4.95
CA SER A 113 -2.01 -14.16 -3.78
C SER A 113 -1.39 -13.55 -2.52
N ILE A 114 -2.19 -13.38 -1.47
CA ILE A 114 -1.71 -12.95 -0.15
C ILE A 114 -0.64 -13.93 0.35
N THR A 115 -0.83 -15.22 0.09
CA THR A 115 0.14 -16.26 0.44
C THR A 115 1.46 -16.10 -0.31
N GLU A 116 1.42 -15.89 -1.62
CA GLU A 116 2.65 -15.64 -2.39
C GLU A 116 3.37 -14.37 -1.91
N ALA A 117 2.64 -13.29 -1.65
CA ALA A 117 3.24 -12.06 -1.12
C ALA A 117 3.89 -12.29 0.26
N TYR A 118 3.22 -13.05 1.14
CA TYR A 118 3.78 -13.40 2.45
C TYR A 118 5.02 -14.28 2.32
N GLU A 119 4.99 -15.34 1.52
CA GLU A 119 6.12 -16.25 1.36
C GLU A 119 7.35 -15.56 0.74
N ASN A 120 7.13 -14.62 -0.20
CA ASN A 120 8.21 -13.79 -0.73
C ASN A 120 8.87 -12.96 0.38
N LEU A 121 8.09 -12.23 1.18
CA LEU A 121 8.63 -11.44 2.29
C LEU A 121 9.24 -12.33 3.38
N LYS A 122 8.64 -13.49 3.68
CA LYS A 122 9.14 -14.47 4.64
C LYS A 122 10.50 -15.04 4.23
N SER A 123 10.75 -15.22 2.93
CA SER A 123 12.05 -15.67 2.42
C SER A 123 13.17 -14.64 2.68
N LEU A 124 12.85 -13.35 2.60
CA LEU A 124 13.76 -12.24 2.86
C LEU A 124 13.94 -11.97 4.36
N TYR A 125 12.89 -12.19 5.15
CA TYR A 125 12.86 -11.96 6.59
C TYR A 125 12.38 -13.22 7.34
N PRO A 126 13.19 -14.29 7.42
CA PRO A 126 12.76 -15.59 7.94
C PRO A 126 12.31 -15.58 9.40
N HIS A 127 12.75 -14.59 10.19
CA HIS A 127 12.39 -14.46 11.60
C HIS A 127 11.02 -13.80 11.83
N MET A 128 10.47 -13.08 10.84
CA MET A 128 9.20 -12.38 10.99
C MET A 128 8.02 -13.34 10.83
N THR A 129 7.01 -13.23 11.69
CA THR A 129 5.77 -14.05 11.61
C THR A 129 4.62 -13.31 10.93
N HIS A 130 4.74 -11.99 10.81
CA HIS A 130 3.80 -11.08 10.17
C HIS A 130 4.56 -9.84 9.69
N PHE A 131 3.95 -9.07 8.80
CA PHE A 131 4.50 -7.83 8.27
C PHE A 131 3.52 -6.68 8.50
N ASP A 132 3.93 -5.69 9.28
CA ASP A 132 3.14 -4.48 9.52
C ASP A 132 3.34 -3.52 8.35
N LEU A 133 2.29 -3.35 7.55
CA LEU A 133 2.34 -2.53 6.35
C LEU A 133 2.01 -1.08 6.69
N SER A 134 2.90 -0.17 6.33
CA SER A 134 2.76 1.27 6.57
C SER A 134 1.88 1.90 5.50
N SER A 135 0.98 2.81 5.88
CA SER A 135 0.13 3.53 4.93
C SER A 135 0.85 4.72 4.31
N LEU A 136 0.87 4.83 2.98
CA LEU A 136 1.50 5.96 2.27
C LEU A 136 0.49 6.98 1.74
N ARG A 137 -0.51 6.51 1.00
CA ARG A 137 -1.44 7.36 0.26
C ARG A 137 -2.82 6.73 0.18
N TYR A 138 -3.82 7.53 -0.19
CA TYR A 138 -5.17 7.05 -0.47
C TYR A 138 -5.72 7.68 -1.75
N ARG A 139 -6.65 6.98 -2.40
CA ARG A 139 -7.41 7.44 -3.56
C ARG A 139 -8.90 7.23 -3.31
N ILE A 140 -9.74 8.11 -3.85
CA ILE A 140 -11.20 7.98 -3.81
C ILE A 140 -11.69 8.01 -5.25
N GLU A 141 -12.50 7.03 -5.62
CA GLU A 141 -13.06 6.94 -6.98
C GLU A 141 -14.58 6.89 -6.92
N LYS A 142 -15.22 7.50 -7.93
CA LYS A 142 -16.64 7.34 -8.16
C LYS A 142 -16.87 5.98 -8.79
N GLU A 143 -17.82 5.23 -8.26
CA GLU A 143 -18.23 3.95 -8.82
C GLU A 143 -19.09 4.23 -10.06
N ASN A 144 -18.56 3.90 -11.24
CA ASN A 144 -19.32 4.00 -12.47
C ASN A 144 -20.40 2.92 -12.44
N SER A 145 -21.66 3.35 -12.45
CA SER A 145 -22.78 2.43 -12.66
C SER A 145 -22.70 1.91 -14.09
N LEU A 146 -22.36 0.63 -14.26
CA LEU A 146 -22.62 -0.09 -15.51
C LEU A 146 -24.13 -0.09 -15.82
#